data_AF-A0A2E8ATL4-F1
#
_entry.id   AF-A0A2E8ATL4-F1
#
_cell.length_a   1.000
_cell.length_b   1.000
_cell.length_c   1.000
_cell.angle_alpha   90.00
_cell.angle_beta   90.00
_cell.angle_gamma   90.00
#
_symmetry.space_group_name_H-M   'P 1'
#
loop_
_entity.id
_entity.type
_entity.pdbx_description
1 polymer ?
#
loop_
_entity_poly.entity_id
_entity_poly.type
_entity_poly.pdbx_seq_one_letter_code
_entity_poly.pdbx_strand_id
1 'polypeptide(L)'
;MRKATRAKYPYRMYNIVLRISGKEKNRILKASKKADLNLSDYIKWCIYSEMRREQGFPTPEKTLHPLPTVQEQIKAIATGAELAQPCGELACDMAVVEVAGMKFCETCNLRVG
;
A
#
# COMPACT_ATOMS: atom_id res chain seq x y z
N MET A 1 -7.65 18.39 26.13
CA MET A 1 -7.15 17.43 25.12
C MET A 1 -5.82 16.87 25.60
N ARG A 2 -5.61 15.54 25.62
CA ARG A 2 -4.27 14.97 25.86
C ARG A 2 -3.40 15.31 24.64
N LYS A 3 -2.18 15.82 24.86
CA LYS A 3 -1.23 16.07 23.77
C LYS A 3 -0.79 14.74 23.17
N ALA A 4 -0.72 14.68 21.84
CA ALA A 4 -0.13 13.53 21.16
C ALA A 4 1.34 13.41 21.59
N THR A 5 1.75 12.20 21.95
CA THR A 5 3.12 11.89 22.35
C THR A 5 3.70 10.85 21.40
N ARG A 6 5.00 10.95 21.12
CA ARG A 6 5.70 9.96 20.30
C ARG A 6 5.70 8.60 21.01
N ALA A 7 5.70 7.52 20.24
CA ALA A 7 5.88 6.19 20.77
C ALA A 7 7.25 6.08 21.48
N LYS A 8 7.26 5.52 22.70
CA LYS A 8 8.49 5.28 23.45
C LYS A 8 9.37 4.19 22.82
N TYR A 9 8.73 3.19 22.21
CA TYR A 9 9.37 2.03 21.59
C TYR A 9 8.89 1.87 20.14
N PRO A 10 9.67 2.26 19.12
CA PRO A 10 9.20 2.33 17.72
C PRO A 10 8.73 1.01 17.12
N TYR A 11 9.31 -0.12 17.54
CA TYR A 11 9.06 -1.45 16.96
C TYR A 11 7.94 -2.23 17.67
N ARG A 12 7.25 -1.62 18.64
CA ARG A 12 6.12 -2.25 19.32
C ARG A 12 4.81 -1.81 18.70
N MET A 13 3.80 -2.65 18.84
CA MET A 13 2.44 -2.33 18.39
C MET A 13 1.78 -1.33 19.35
N TYR A 14 1.15 -0.29 18.79
CA TYR A 14 0.33 0.68 19.54
C TYR A 14 -1.06 0.77 18.92
N ASN A 15 -2.05 1.05 19.77
CA ASN A 15 -3.41 1.30 19.33
C ASN A 15 -3.64 2.79 19.12
N ILE A 16 -4.18 3.14 17.96
CA ILE A 16 -4.71 4.48 17.69
C ILE A 16 -6.23 4.40 17.88
N VAL A 17 -6.73 5.01 18.95
CA VAL A 17 -8.17 4.99 19.28
C VAL A 17 -8.79 6.34 18.93
N LEU A 18 -9.73 6.33 17.99
CA LEU A 18 -10.46 7.51 17.53
C LEU A 18 -11.94 7.37 17.88
N ARG A 19 -12.53 8.43 18.41
CA ARG A 19 -13.99 8.55 18.54
C ARG A 19 -14.51 9.32 17.35
N ILE A 20 -15.42 8.69 16.61
CA ILE A 20 -16.07 9.25 15.42
C ILE A 20 -17.57 9.05 15.54
N SER A 21 -18.34 9.82 14.79
CA SER A 21 -19.79 9.61 14.70
C SER A 21 -20.11 8.31 13.97
N GLY A 22 -21.29 7.73 14.24
CA GLY A 22 -21.77 6.55 13.52
C GLY A 22 -21.93 6.80 12.02
N LYS A 23 -22.31 8.03 11.63
CA LYS A 23 -22.43 8.44 10.22
C LYS A 23 -21.07 8.37 9.50
N GLU A 24 -20.02 8.87 10.13
CA GLU A 24 -18.65 8.79 9.58
C GLU A 24 -18.16 7.36 9.50
N LYS A 25 -18.35 6.56 10.57
CA LYS A 25 -17.99 5.14 10.57
C LYS A 25 -18.61 4.41 9.38
N ASN A 26 -19.89 4.64 9.11
CA ASN A 26 -20.59 4.02 7.99
C ASN A 26 -20.06 4.49 6.62
N ARG A 27 -19.67 5.76 6.49
CA ARG A 27 -19.03 6.26 5.26
C ARG A 27 -17.68 5.60 5.02
N ILE A 28 -16.85 5.49 6.06
CA ILE A 28 -15.54 4.83 5.96
C ILE A 28 -15.73 3.36 5.61
N LEU A 29 -16.68 2.66 6.24
CA LEU A 29 -16.97 1.26 5.92
C LEU A 29 -17.42 1.05 4.46
N LYS A 30 -18.24 1.95 3.91
CA LYS A 30 -18.63 1.89 2.50
C LYS A 30 -17.42 2.10 1.58
N ALA A 31 -16.56 3.04 1.92
CA ALA A 31 -15.35 3.32 1.15
C ALA A 31 -14.35 2.16 1.20
N SER A 32 -14.15 1.54 2.37
CA SER A 32 -13.27 0.38 2.52
C SER A 32 -13.75 -0.81 1.69
N LYS A 33 -15.06 -1.08 1.68
CA LYS A 33 -15.66 -2.12 0.82
C LYS A 33 -15.44 -1.84 -0.66
N LYS A 34 -15.58 -0.58 -1.11
CA LYS A 34 -15.32 -0.20 -2.51
C LYS A 34 -13.86 -0.41 -2.90
N ALA A 35 -12.94 -0.25 -1.95
CA ALA A 35 -11.51 -0.47 -2.14
C ALA A 35 -11.09 -1.95 -2.01
N ASP A 36 -12.02 -2.85 -1.71
CA ASP A 36 -11.77 -4.26 -1.39
C ASP A 36 -10.78 -4.44 -0.22
N LEU A 37 -10.97 -3.64 0.82
CA LEU A 37 -10.13 -3.65 2.02
C LEU A 37 -10.98 -3.76 3.28
N ASN A 38 -10.44 -4.41 4.30
CA ASN A 38 -11.02 -4.33 5.64
C ASN A 38 -10.85 -2.90 6.19
N LEU A 39 -11.65 -2.56 7.21
CA LEU A 39 -11.70 -1.19 7.73
C LEU A 39 -10.35 -0.69 8.25
N SER A 40 -9.63 -1.53 8.98
CA SER A 40 -8.33 -1.17 9.58
C SER A 40 -7.28 -0.90 8.53
N ASP A 41 -7.22 -1.76 7.51
CA ASP A 41 -6.22 -1.65 6.45
C ASP A 41 -6.54 -0.51 5.48
N TYR A 42 -7.83 -0.24 5.24
CA TYR A 42 -8.26 0.96 4.55
C TYR A 42 -7.82 2.26 5.26
N ILE A 43 -7.95 2.32 6.59
CA ILE A 43 -7.53 3.50 7.35
C ILE A 43 -6.00 3.68 7.27
N LYS A 44 -5.23 2.61 7.47
CA LYS A 44 -3.77 2.65 7.34
C LYS A 44 -3.35 3.08 5.92
N TRP A 45 -4.04 2.57 4.89
CA TRP A 45 -3.81 2.95 3.50
C TRP A 45 -4.06 4.43 3.25
N CYS A 46 -5.15 4.99 3.77
CA CYS A 46 -5.45 6.41 3.64
C CYS A 46 -4.35 7.27 4.29
N ILE A 47 -3.89 6.89 5.50
CA ILE A 47 -2.82 7.61 6.19
C ILE A 47 -1.52 7.54 5.38
N TYR A 48 -1.12 6.36 4.92
CA TYR A 48 0.07 6.17 4.10
C TYR A 48 0.02 6.99 2.79
N SER A 49 -1.11 6.93 2.09
CA SER A 49 -1.31 7.66 0.83
C SER A 49 -1.28 9.17 1.05
N GLU A 50 -1.84 9.66 2.15
CA GLU A 50 -1.78 11.07 2.53
C GLU A 50 -0.34 11.53 2.79
N MET A 51 0.42 10.77 3.60
CA MET A 51 1.83 11.07 3.90
C MET A 51 2.69 11.09 2.63
N ARG A 52 2.45 10.17 1.69
CA ARG A 52 3.11 10.14 0.39
C ARG A 52 2.73 11.33 -0.49
N ARG A 53 1.45 11.73 -0.47
CA ARG A 53 0.98 12.92 -1.20
C ARG A 53 1.63 14.20 -0.72
N GLU A 54 1.82 14.36 0.59
CA GLU A 54 2.57 15.49 1.16
C GLU A 54 4.03 15.51 0.72
N GLN A 55 4.62 14.35 0.44
CA GLN A 55 5.97 14.22 -0.12
C GLN A 55 6.04 14.41 -1.65
N GLY A 56 4.90 14.73 -2.29
CA GLY A 56 4.84 14.97 -3.74
C GLY A 56 4.60 13.72 -4.60
N PHE A 57 4.41 12.54 -3.99
CA PHE A 57 4.07 11.33 -4.73
C PHE A 57 2.56 11.29 -5.04
N PRO A 58 2.14 10.91 -6.26
CA PRO A 58 0.73 10.75 -6.58
C PRO A 58 0.09 9.66 -5.71
N THR A 59 -1.23 9.68 -5.53
CA THR A 59 -1.94 8.61 -4.79
C THR A 59 -1.63 7.27 -5.46
N PRO A 60 -1.24 6.22 -4.70
CA PRO A 60 -0.86 4.95 -5.30
C PRO A 60 -2.02 4.35 -6.07
N GLU A 61 -1.85 4.20 -7.38
CA GLU A 61 -2.82 3.57 -8.26
C GLU A 61 -2.75 2.03 -8.12
N LYS A 62 -3.84 1.35 -8.47
CA LYS A 62 -3.79 -0.11 -8.65
C LYS A 62 -2.82 -0.41 -9.78
N THR A 63 -1.89 -1.34 -9.58
CA THR A 63 -1.00 -1.78 -10.67
C THR A 63 -1.80 -2.27 -11.86
N LEU A 64 -1.32 -1.94 -13.06
CA LEU A 64 -1.82 -2.50 -14.32
C LEU A 64 -1.50 -3.99 -14.44
N HIS A 65 -0.38 -4.43 -13.84
CA HIS A 65 0.10 -5.81 -13.89
C HIS A 65 0.48 -6.33 -12.49
N PRO A 66 0.12 -7.57 -12.12
CA PRO A 66 0.55 -8.18 -10.86
C PRO A 66 2.07 -8.38 -10.86
N LEU A 67 2.65 -8.55 -9.66
CA LEU A 67 4.04 -9.00 -9.53
C LEU A 67 4.25 -10.33 -10.29
N PRO A 68 5.28 -10.42 -11.15
CA PRO A 68 5.56 -11.66 -11.86
C PRO A 68 5.87 -12.78 -10.85
N THR A 69 5.28 -13.94 -11.09
CA THR A 69 5.50 -15.14 -10.28
C THR A 69 6.89 -15.72 -10.52
N VAL A 70 7.40 -16.51 -9.58
CA VAL A 70 8.70 -17.19 -9.71
C VAL A 70 8.75 -18.07 -10.96
N GLN A 71 7.63 -18.68 -11.35
CA GLN A 71 7.53 -19.51 -12.55
C GLN A 71 7.67 -18.68 -13.83
N GLU A 72 7.04 -17.50 -13.88
CA GLU A 72 7.19 -16.57 -14.99
C GLU A 72 8.62 -16.06 -15.11
N GLN A 73 9.27 -15.76 -13.98
CA GLN A 73 10.68 -15.37 -13.95
C GLN A 73 11.60 -16.47 -14.49
N ILE A 74 11.39 -17.73 -14.10
CA ILE A 74 12.16 -18.86 -14.61
C ILE A 74 11.92 -19.04 -16.11
N LYS A 75 10.67 -18.94 -16.57
CA LYS A 75 10.32 -19.07 -17.99
C LYS A 75 10.99 -17.97 -18.81
N ALA A 76 10.95 -16.73 -18.33
CA ALA A 76 11.58 -15.56 -18.95
C ALA A 76 13.10 -15.74 -19.11
N ILE A 77 13.78 -16.22 -18.07
CA ILE A 77 15.21 -16.56 -18.12
C ILE A 77 15.46 -17.66 -19.16
N ALA A 78 14.64 -18.71 -19.17
CA ALA A 78 14.80 -19.84 -20.09
C ALA A 78 14.52 -19.48 -21.56
N THR A 79 13.59 -18.55 -21.82
CA THR A 79 13.22 -18.13 -23.18
C THR A 79 13.93 -16.86 -23.65
N GLY A 80 14.74 -16.22 -22.80
CA GLY A 80 15.33 -14.90 -23.07
C GLY A 80 14.30 -13.78 -23.24
N ALA A 81 13.10 -13.95 -22.67
CA ALA A 81 12.03 -12.96 -22.75
C ALA A 81 12.14 -11.99 -21.56
N GLU A 82 11.97 -10.69 -21.80
CA GLU A 82 11.98 -9.70 -20.72
C GLU A 82 10.57 -9.56 -20.12
N LEU A 83 10.47 -9.67 -18.79
CA LEU A 83 9.21 -9.48 -18.07
C LEU A 83 9.02 -8.01 -17.73
N ALA A 84 7.91 -7.44 -18.15
CA ALA A 84 7.48 -6.15 -17.67
C ALA A 84 7.22 -6.21 -16.16
N GLN A 85 7.81 -5.26 -15.44
CA GLN A 85 7.54 -5.05 -14.02
C GLN A 85 6.12 -4.46 -13.86
N PRO A 86 5.54 -4.45 -12.64
CA PRO A 86 4.22 -3.91 -12.36
C PRO A 86 4.04 -2.42 -12.74
N CYS A 87 5.15 -1.69 -12.89
CA CYS A 87 5.22 -0.33 -13.40
C CYS A 87 5.19 -0.21 -14.93
N GLY A 88 5.25 -1.33 -15.67
CA GLY A 88 5.33 -1.37 -17.13
C GLY A 88 6.76 -1.27 -17.68
N GLU A 89 7.76 -1.02 -16.84
CA GLU A 89 9.18 -0.96 -17.25
C GLU A 89 9.84 -2.35 -17.22
N LEU A 90 10.83 -2.56 -18.09
CA LEU A 90 11.56 -3.83 -18.21
C LEU A 90 12.66 -3.97 -17.15
N ALA A 91 13.19 -2.84 -16.66
CA ALA A 91 14.18 -2.77 -15.60
C ALA A 91 13.75 -1.75 -14.53
N CYS A 92 13.35 -2.24 -13.36
CA CYS A 92 13.01 -1.39 -12.21
C CYS A 92 13.60 -2.00 -10.93
N ASP A 93 14.37 -1.21 -10.18
CA ASP A 93 14.84 -1.56 -8.84
C ASP A 93 13.68 -1.38 -7.84
N MET A 94 12.79 -2.37 -7.83
CA MET A 94 11.59 -2.37 -6.99
C MET A 94 11.93 -2.58 -5.51
N ALA A 95 11.72 -1.55 -4.70
CA ALA A 95 11.67 -1.68 -3.25
C ALA A 95 10.23 -1.98 -2.81
N VAL A 96 9.92 -3.24 -2.49
CA VAL A 96 8.58 -3.63 -2.05
C VAL A 96 8.45 -3.49 -0.54
N VAL A 97 7.51 -2.69 -0.08
CA VAL A 97 7.18 -2.49 1.33
C VAL A 97 5.75 -2.93 1.61
N GLU A 98 5.57 -3.64 2.72
CA GLU A 98 4.26 -4.06 3.19
C GLU A 98 3.67 -2.99 4.11
N VAL A 99 2.57 -2.39 3.68
CA VAL A 99 1.82 -1.41 4.47
C VAL A 99 0.37 -1.87 4.52
N ALA A 100 -0.15 -2.01 5.73
CA ALA A 100 -1.56 -2.36 5.94
C ALA A 100 -1.97 -3.71 5.31
N GLY A 101 -1.08 -4.72 5.31
CA GLY A 101 -1.33 -6.02 4.69
C GLY A 101 -1.39 -5.97 3.15
N MET A 102 -1.06 -4.83 2.54
CA MET A 102 -0.88 -4.68 1.10
C MET A 102 0.59 -4.45 0.79
N LYS A 103 1.00 -4.86 -0.40
CA LYS A 103 2.37 -4.66 -0.88
C LYS A 103 2.40 -3.44 -1.78
N PHE A 104 3.33 -2.52 -1.53
CA PHE A 104 3.57 -1.34 -2.35
C PHE A 104 4.99 -1.35 -2.87
N CYS A 105 5.19 -0.91 -4.11
CA CYS A 105 6.51 -0.57 -4.61
C CYS A 105 6.80 0.88 -4.20
N GLU A 106 7.85 1.15 -3.41
CA GLU A 106 8.25 2.51 -3.03
C GLU A 106 8.82 3.31 -4.20
N THR A 107 9.45 2.62 -5.15
CA THR A 107 10.07 3.22 -6.33
C THR A 107 9.02 3.75 -7.30
N CYS A 108 7.96 3.00 -7.53
CA CYS A 108 6.91 3.32 -8.50
C CYS A 108 5.63 3.84 -7.85
N ASN A 109 5.54 3.79 -6.52
CA ASN A 109 4.34 4.07 -5.73
C ASN A 109 3.08 3.33 -6.22
N LEU A 110 3.23 2.06 -6.60
CA LEU A 110 2.14 1.23 -7.10
C LEU A 110 1.76 0.16 -6.07
N ARG A 111 0.46 -0.15 -5.98
CA ARG A 111 -0.02 -1.27 -5.15
C ARG A 111 0.12 -2.59 -5.91
N VAL A 112 1.06 -3.43 -5.47
CA VAL A 112 1.50 -4.67 -6.13
C VAL A 112 0.83 -5.95 -5.59
N GLY A 113 -0.12 -5.81 -4.66
CA GLY A 113 -0.95 -6.87 -4.07
C GLY A 113 -2.05 -6.29 -3.19
#